data_AF-A0A8T5T003-F1
#
_entry.id   AF-A0A8T5T003-F1
#
_cell.length_a   1.000
_cell.length_b   1.000
_cell.length_c   1.000
_cell.angle_alpha   90.00
_cell.angle_beta   90.00
_cell.angle_gamma   90.00
#
_symmetry.space_group_name_H-M   'P 1'
#
loop_
_entity.id
_entity.type
_entity.pdbx_description
1 polymer ?
#
loop_
_entity_poly.entity_id
_entity_poly.type
_entity_poly.pdbx_seq_one_letter_code
_entity_poly.pdbx_strand_id
1 'polypeptide(L)'
;MRAVKFFIILGFAFLLASFVPSPFASRGNLIDRGYYECFLVNGSGNLLVEVSGADYRNISLYVLDYEDTAVLVREESLENTTPLFFIENVFNFSGIISLPRPDWYGVVVLANIANPALTNMRYDIYITRPVPYLVPILLFTISEVLGIGLLLYRRFEKKNRTKQ
;
A
#
# COMPACT_ATOMS: atom_id res chain seq x y z
N MET A 1 -3.12 5.63 -40.89
CA MET A 1 -4.23 5.18 -40.00
C MET A 1 -3.85 4.09 -38.99
N ARG A 2 -2.99 3.10 -39.32
CA ARG A 2 -2.68 1.98 -38.39
C ARG A 2 -1.85 2.38 -37.15
N ALA A 3 -0.88 3.28 -37.29
CA ALA A 3 -0.09 3.79 -36.16
C ALA A 3 -0.95 4.56 -35.14
N VAL A 4 -1.92 5.36 -35.62
CA VAL A 4 -2.86 6.10 -34.76
C VAL A 4 -3.67 5.16 -33.88
N LYS A 5 -4.15 4.04 -34.42
CA LYS A 5 -4.88 3.02 -33.64
C LYS A 5 -4.01 2.40 -32.54
N PHE A 6 -2.72 2.18 -32.79
CA PHE A 6 -1.79 1.64 -31.78
C PHE A 6 -1.58 2.62 -30.62
N PHE A 7 -1.37 3.91 -30.91
CA PHE A 7 -1.23 4.93 -29.87
C PHE A 7 -2.50 5.13 -29.04
N ILE A 8 -3.68 4.98 -29.64
CA ILE A 8 -4.95 5.02 -28.92
C ILE A 8 -5.07 3.84 -27.94
N ILE A 9 -4.73 2.62 -28.37
CA ILE A 9 -4.75 1.43 -27.50
C ILE A 9 -3.75 1.57 -26.35
N LEU A 10 -2.53 2.05 -26.64
CA LEU A 10 -1.51 2.28 -25.63
C LEU A 10 -1.94 3.34 -24.61
N GLY A 11 -2.55 4.43 -25.08
CA GLY A 11 -3.10 5.49 -24.22
C GLY A 11 -4.21 4.96 -23.31
N PHE A 12 -5.11 4.13 -23.85
CA PHE A 12 -6.19 3.51 -23.07
C PHE A 12 -5.66 2.53 -22.03
N ALA A 13 -4.64 1.74 -22.37
CA ALA A 13 -3.97 0.83 -21.43
C ALA A 13 -3.29 1.59 -20.28
N PHE A 14 -2.59 2.69 -20.58
CA PHE A 14 -2.01 3.57 -19.56
C PHE A 14 -3.07 4.19 -18.65
N LEU A 15 -4.19 4.64 -19.23
CA LEU A 15 -5.32 5.19 -18.49
C LEU A 15 -5.92 4.15 -17.53
N LEU A 16 -6.14 2.91 -18.02
CA LEU A 16 -6.62 1.82 -17.18
C LEU A 16 -5.64 1.43 -16.08
N ALA A 17 -4.33 1.40 -16.39
CA ALA A 17 -3.29 1.12 -15.41
C ALA A 17 -3.22 2.20 -14.31
N SER A 18 -3.57 3.45 -14.61
CA SER A 18 -3.58 4.54 -13.62
C SER A 18 -4.67 4.41 -12.56
N PHE A 19 -5.73 3.65 -12.84
CA PHE A 19 -6.78 3.35 -11.87
C PHE A 19 -6.47 2.13 -10.99
N VAL A 20 -5.34 1.45 -11.22
CA VAL A 20 -4.91 0.36 -10.35
C VAL A 20 -4.49 0.95 -9.00
N PRO A 21 -5.17 0.60 -7.89
CA PRO A 21 -4.75 1.03 -6.58
C PRO A 21 -3.33 0.53 -6.32
N SER A 22 -2.43 1.42 -5.91
CA SER A 22 -1.09 1.03 -5.48
C SER A 22 -1.20 -0.08 -4.42
N PRO A 23 -0.45 -1.20 -4.56
CA PRO A 23 -0.40 -2.23 -3.53
C PRO A 23 0.24 -1.72 -2.24
N PHE A 24 1.03 -0.65 -2.35
CA PHE A 24 1.69 0.02 -1.24
C PHE A 24 0.79 1.10 -0.68
N ALA A 25 0.50 1.03 0.62
CA ALA A 25 0.02 2.18 1.34
C ALA A 25 1.10 3.28 1.31
N SER A 26 0.71 4.51 0.97
CA SER A 26 1.59 5.66 1.13
C SER A 26 1.93 5.79 2.62
N ARG A 27 3.21 5.64 2.97
CA ARG A 27 3.70 5.76 4.35
C ARG A 27 4.08 7.22 4.58
N GLY A 28 3.22 7.98 5.24
CA GLY A 28 3.55 9.29 5.79
C GLY A 28 3.75 9.19 7.29
N ASN A 29 4.94 9.56 7.78
CA ASN A 29 5.15 9.70 9.23
C ASN A 29 4.41 10.95 9.69
N LEU A 30 3.34 10.76 10.46
CA LEU A 30 2.51 11.87 10.95
C LEU A 30 3.11 12.47 12.22
N ILE A 31 3.62 11.61 13.10
CA ILE A 31 4.30 11.96 14.35
C ILE A 31 5.46 10.99 14.55
N ASP A 32 6.65 11.52 14.78
CA ASP A 32 7.84 10.79 15.24
C ASP A 32 8.34 11.47 16.53
N ARG A 33 7.94 10.92 17.67
CA ARG A 33 8.36 11.41 19.00
C ARG A 33 9.22 10.40 19.75
N GLY A 34 9.77 9.41 19.04
CA GLY A 34 10.65 8.41 19.62
C GLY A 34 10.00 7.40 20.56
N TYR A 35 8.68 7.46 20.83
CA TYR A 35 7.91 6.49 21.65
C TYR A 35 6.77 5.80 20.90
N TYR A 36 6.17 6.51 19.95
CA TYR A 36 5.14 6.01 19.08
C TYR A 36 5.34 6.58 17.68
N GLU A 37 5.09 5.77 16.67
CA GLU A 37 5.03 6.17 15.27
C GLU A 37 3.59 6.02 14.77
N CYS A 38 3.08 7.06 14.10
CA CYS A 38 1.76 7.02 13.48
C CYS A 38 1.89 7.17 11.96
N PHE A 39 1.27 6.24 11.23
CA PHE A 39 1.20 6.24 9.78
C PHE A 39 -0.22 6.47 9.32
N LEU A 40 -0.40 7.39 8.37
CA LEU A 40 -1.67 7.51 7.67
C LEU A 40 -1.73 6.54 6.50
N VAL A 41 -2.78 5.74 6.46
CA VAL A 41 -3.05 4.77 5.41
C VAL A 41 -4.42 5.03 4.84
N ASN A 42 -4.48 5.40 3.56
CA ASN A 42 -5.73 5.31 2.83
C ASN A 42 -6.03 3.82 2.58
N GLY A 43 -7.26 3.37 2.78
CA GLY A 43 -7.60 1.96 2.57
C GLY A 43 -9.10 1.68 2.59
N SER A 44 -9.49 0.51 2.11
CA SER A 44 -10.86 0.01 2.14
C SER A 44 -10.87 -1.52 2.20
N GLY A 45 -11.81 -2.11 2.92
CA GLY A 45 -11.95 -3.57 2.97
C GLY A 45 -10.90 -4.19 3.89
N ASN A 46 -9.92 -4.91 3.36
CA ASN A 46 -8.94 -5.63 4.18
C ASN A 46 -7.54 -5.01 4.05
N LEU A 47 -6.87 -4.83 5.18
CA LEU A 47 -5.50 -4.37 5.28
C LEU A 47 -4.64 -5.52 5.78
N LEU A 48 -3.65 -5.96 5.01
CA LEU A 48 -2.65 -6.88 5.54
C LEU A 48 -1.59 -6.05 6.25
N VAL A 49 -1.43 -6.29 7.55
CA VAL A 49 -0.49 -5.59 8.41
C VAL A 49 0.49 -6.59 8.98
N GLU A 50 1.77 -6.31 8.74
CA GLU A 50 2.87 -7.01 9.37
C GLU A 50 3.73 -6.01 10.12
N VAL A 51 3.88 -6.23 11.41
CA VAL A 51 4.75 -5.43 12.27
C VAL A 51 5.64 -6.35 13.08
N SER A 52 6.94 -6.09 13.05
CA SER A 52 7.91 -6.82 13.86
C SER A 52 8.73 -5.86 14.71
N GLY A 53 8.82 -6.17 16.00
CA GLY A 53 9.75 -5.52 16.92
C GLY A 53 11.21 -5.78 16.53
N ALA A 54 12.03 -4.74 16.38
CA ALA A 54 13.48 -4.94 16.42
C ALA A 54 13.94 -5.23 17.87
N ASP A 55 15.07 -5.91 18.00
CA ASP A 55 15.78 -6.10 19.29
C ASP A 55 14.95 -6.75 20.40
N TYR A 56 14.05 -7.64 20.02
CA TYR A 56 13.19 -8.40 20.92
C TYR A 56 12.23 -7.58 21.79
N ARG A 57 11.84 -6.40 21.35
CA ARG A 57 10.96 -5.51 22.13
C ARG A 57 9.48 -5.75 21.82
N ASN A 58 8.67 -5.72 22.87
CA ASN A 58 7.23 -5.78 22.73
C ASN A 58 6.70 -4.47 22.15
N ILE A 59 5.77 -4.59 21.23
CA ILE A 59 5.06 -3.51 20.57
C ILE A 59 3.58 -3.60 20.87
N SER A 60 2.91 -2.47 20.73
CA SER A 60 1.46 -2.36 20.72
C SER A 60 1.06 -1.67 19.43
N LEU A 61 0.09 -2.24 18.74
CA LEU A 61 -0.41 -1.77 17.45
C LEU A 61 -1.87 -1.37 17.63
N TYR A 62 -2.21 -0.17 17.16
CA TYR A 62 -3.55 0.36 17.14
C TYR A 62 -3.89 0.81 15.72
N VAL A 63 -5.10 0.51 15.28
CA VAL A 63 -5.67 1.05 14.04
C VAL A 63 -6.84 1.93 14.42
N LEU A 64 -6.70 3.21 14.11
CA LEU A 64 -7.65 4.27 14.39
C LEU A 64 -8.33 4.70 13.09
N ASP A 65 -9.57 5.17 13.18
CA ASP A 65 -10.18 5.90 12.08
C ASP A 65 -9.58 7.30 11.93
N TYR A 66 -10.01 8.04 10.91
CA TYR A 66 -9.50 9.39 10.65
C TYR A 66 -9.76 10.37 11.81
N GLU A 67 -10.92 10.28 12.45
CA GLU A 67 -11.33 11.21 13.52
C GLU A 67 -10.50 10.97 14.77
N ASP A 68 -10.36 9.72 15.21
CA ASP A 68 -9.50 9.31 16.31
C ASP A 68 -8.03 9.58 16.04
N THR A 69 -7.58 9.42 14.79
CA THR A 69 -6.21 9.80 14.41
C THR A 69 -5.99 11.30 14.57
N ALA A 70 -6.97 12.13 14.19
CA ALA A 70 -6.89 13.57 14.38
C ALA A 70 -6.92 13.97 15.87
N VAL A 71 -7.68 13.26 16.71
CA VAL A 71 -7.67 13.41 18.17
C VAL A 71 -6.30 13.05 18.73
N LEU A 72 -5.74 11.89 18.37
CA LEU A 72 -4.39 11.47 18.78
C LEU A 72 -3.33 12.51 18.41
N VAL A 73 -3.41 13.11 17.23
CA VAL A 73 -2.45 14.13 16.80
C VAL A 73 -2.59 15.42 17.59
N ARG A 74 -3.82 15.80 17.93
CA ARG A 74 -4.12 17.04 18.65
C ARG A 74 -3.78 16.93 20.14
N GLU A 75 -4.16 15.83 20.76
CA GLU A 75 -4.08 15.61 22.20
C GLU A 75 -2.83 14.84 22.62
N GLU A 76 -2.14 14.22 21.65
CA GLU A 76 -0.92 13.43 21.86
C GLU A 76 -1.12 12.27 22.85
N SER A 77 -2.36 11.78 22.94
CA SER A 77 -2.78 10.71 23.85
C SER A 77 -3.76 9.76 23.17
N LEU A 78 -3.67 8.48 23.52
CA LEU A 78 -4.62 7.45 23.09
C LEU A 78 -5.84 7.34 24.01
N GLU A 79 -5.82 8.00 25.17
CA GLU A 79 -6.88 7.87 26.19
C GLU A 79 -8.28 8.24 25.66
N ASN A 80 -8.34 9.16 24.70
CA ASN A 80 -9.58 9.66 24.10
C ASN A 80 -9.85 9.11 22.70
N THR A 81 -9.21 7.98 22.34
CA THR A 81 -9.37 7.35 21.01
C THR A 81 -10.06 5.99 21.13
N THR A 82 -10.85 5.61 20.13
CA THR A 82 -11.54 4.32 20.09
C THR A 82 -10.97 3.44 18.97
N PRO A 83 -9.94 2.61 19.24
CA PRO A 83 -9.32 1.82 18.19
C PRO A 83 -10.30 0.83 17.54
N LEU A 84 -10.29 0.80 16.21
CA LEU A 84 -10.99 -0.21 15.41
C LEU A 84 -10.38 -1.59 15.61
N PHE A 85 -9.06 -1.61 15.81
CA PHE A 85 -8.30 -2.80 16.12
C PHE A 85 -7.15 -2.41 17.06
N PHE A 86 -6.89 -3.24 18.06
CA PHE A 86 -5.73 -3.09 18.91
C PHE A 86 -5.15 -4.46 19.27
N ILE A 87 -3.83 -4.49 19.41
CA ILE A 87 -3.10 -5.61 19.98
C ILE A 87 -1.94 -5.05 20.78
N GLU A 88 -1.80 -5.49 22.02
CA GLU A 88 -0.84 -4.94 22.96
C GLU A 88 0.20 -5.98 23.36
N ASN A 89 1.41 -5.48 23.63
CA ASN A 89 2.48 -6.26 24.24
C ASN A 89 2.85 -7.53 23.46
N VAL A 90 2.89 -7.45 22.13
CA VAL A 90 3.29 -8.54 21.24
C VAL A 90 4.66 -8.29 20.65
N PHE A 91 5.35 -9.37 20.30
CA PHE A 91 6.67 -9.28 19.66
C PHE A 91 6.56 -8.99 18.16
N ASN A 92 5.64 -9.71 17.53
CA ASN A 92 5.34 -9.66 16.12
C ASN A 92 3.83 -9.78 15.94
N PHE A 93 3.35 -9.20 14.85
CA PHE A 93 1.99 -9.34 14.39
C PHE A 93 2.00 -9.48 12.87
N SER A 94 1.30 -10.48 12.36
CA SER A 94 0.97 -10.61 10.94
C SER A 94 -0.49 -11.02 10.86
N GLY A 95 -1.32 -10.17 10.26
CA GLY A 95 -2.75 -10.38 10.26
C GLY A 95 -3.50 -9.46 9.31
N ILE A 96 -4.75 -9.82 9.06
CA ILE A 96 -5.67 -9.04 8.24
C ILE A 96 -6.57 -8.23 9.16
N ILE A 97 -6.60 -6.91 8.93
CA ILE A 97 -7.46 -5.97 9.64
C ILE A 97 -8.56 -5.53 8.69
N SER A 98 -9.82 -5.76 9.07
CA SER A 98 -10.97 -5.33 8.27
C SER A 98 -11.36 -3.89 8.60
N LEU A 99 -11.33 -3.06 7.57
CA LEU A 99 -11.71 -1.66 7.57
C LEU A 99 -13.19 -1.52 7.18
N PRO A 100 -14.02 -0.85 7.99
CA PRO A 100 -15.47 -0.82 7.80
C PRO A 100 -15.90 -0.05 6.54
N ARG A 101 -15.11 0.94 6.10
CA ARG A 101 -15.40 1.77 4.93
C ARG A 101 -14.12 2.24 4.21
N PRO A 102 -14.20 2.69 2.95
CA PRO A 102 -13.09 3.40 2.32
C PRO A 102 -12.82 4.73 3.02
N ASP A 103 -11.66 4.87 3.67
CA ASP A 103 -11.26 6.10 4.39
C ASP A 103 -9.74 6.16 4.62
N TRP A 104 -9.28 7.22 5.29
CA TRP A 104 -7.96 7.29 5.90
C TRP A 104 -7.99 6.71 7.32
N TYR A 105 -6.96 5.94 7.65
CA TYR A 105 -6.80 5.27 8.94
C TYR A 105 -5.41 5.57 9.50
N GLY A 106 -5.32 5.77 10.80
CA GLY A 106 -4.06 5.89 11.52
C GLY A 106 -3.60 4.53 12.01
N VAL A 107 -2.44 4.09 11.57
CA VAL A 107 -1.77 2.91 12.13
C VAL A 107 -0.72 3.40 13.12
N VAL A 108 -0.97 3.16 14.40
CA VAL A 108 -0.12 3.62 15.50
C VAL A 108 0.64 2.43 16.05
N VAL A 109 1.96 2.54 16.10
CA VAL A 109 2.82 1.54 16.74
C VAL A 109 3.50 2.20 17.93
N LEU A 110 3.22 1.68 19.12
CA LEU A 110 3.93 2.05 20.34
C LEU A 110 4.88 0.93 20.71
N ALA A 111 6.09 1.30 21.07
CA ALA A 111 6.93 0.37 21.78
C ALA A 111 6.50 0.36 23.24
N ASN A 112 6.34 -0.84 23.81
CA ASN A 112 6.16 -0.95 25.24
C ASN A 112 7.54 -0.78 25.90
N ILE A 113 7.97 0.46 26.13
CA ILE A 113 9.24 0.74 26.81
C ILE A 113 8.97 0.99 28.29
N ALA A 114 9.49 0.11 29.13
CA ALA A 114 9.69 0.39 30.55
C ALA A 114 10.68 1.56 30.78
N ASN A 115 11.34 2.06 29.73
CA ASN A 115 12.36 3.11 29.84
C ASN A 115 12.31 4.11 28.67
N PRO A 116 11.78 5.32 28.90
CA PRO A 116 11.67 6.33 27.87
C PRO A 116 13.03 6.77 27.23
N ALA A 117 14.17 6.51 27.86
CA ALA A 117 15.46 6.99 27.34
C ALA A 117 15.94 6.36 26.00
N LEU A 118 15.21 5.40 25.43
CA LEU A 118 15.58 4.69 24.20
C LEU A 118 14.79 5.20 22.99
N THR A 119 15.05 6.43 22.59
CA THR A 119 14.31 7.21 21.58
C THR A 119 14.57 6.84 20.11
N ASN A 120 15.34 5.80 19.83
CA ASN A 120 15.59 5.33 18.46
C ASN A 120 15.09 3.90 18.33
N MET A 121 13.87 3.76 17.84
CA MET A 121 13.25 2.46 17.66
C MET A 121 13.08 2.18 16.17
N ARG A 122 13.53 1.00 15.76
CA ARG A 122 13.33 0.51 14.40
C ARG A 122 12.22 -0.53 14.43
N TYR A 123 11.18 -0.30 13.65
CA TYR A 123 10.14 -1.28 13.38
C TYR A 123 9.94 -1.40 11.88
N ASP A 124 9.86 -2.64 11.41
CA ASP A 124 9.50 -2.92 10.03
C ASP A 124 7.98 -3.08 9.96
N ILE A 125 7.36 -2.19 9.20
CA ILE A 125 5.90 -2.13 9.03
C ILE A 125 5.61 -2.30 7.55
N TYR A 126 4.93 -3.40 7.22
CA TYR A 126 4.47 -3.68 5.87
C TYR A 126 2.95 -3.60 5.85
N ILE A 127 2.46 -2.65 5.06
CA ILE A 127 1.03 -2.42 4.87
C ILE A 127 0.74 -2.61 3.40
N THR A 128 0.09 -3.72 3.09
CA THR A 128 -0.28 -4.05 1.72
C THR A 128 -1.79 -4.15 1.58
N ARG A 129 -2.27 -3.68 0.44
CA ARG A 129 -3.65 -3.93 0.02
C ARG A 129 -3.66 -5.27 -0.70
N PRO A 130 -4.60 -6.18 -0.39
CA PRO A 130 -4.80 -7.36 -1.21
C PRO A 130 -5.31 -6.88 -2.58
N VAL A 131 -4.38 -6.77 -3.54
CA VAL A 131 -4.75 -6.48 -4.92
C VAL A 131 -5.45 -7.72 -5.45
N PRO A 132 -6.68 -7.62 -5.96
CA PRO A 132 -7.31 -8.77 -6.59
C PRO A 132 -6.38 -9.25 -7.72
N TYR A 133 -6.01 -10.54 -7.70
CA TYR A 133 -5.09 -11.18 -8.67
C TYR A 133 -5.46 -10.92 -10.14
N LEU A 134 -6.70 -10.49 -10.41
CA LEU A 134 -7.17 -10.04 -11.71
C LEU A 134 -6.33 -8.91 -12.33
N VAL A 135 -5.79 -7.99 -11.53
CA VAL A 135 -5.07 -6.83 -12.06
C VAL A 135 -3.69 -7.20 -12.64
N PRO A 136 -2.81 -7.94 -11.94
CA PRO A 136 -1.58 -8.47 -12.53
C PRO A 136 -1.85 -9.32 -13.79
N ILE A 137 -2.91 -10.15 -13.76
CA ILE A 137 -3.29 -10.99 -14.90
C ILE A 137 -3.67 -10.12 -16.11
N LEU A 138 -4.46 -9.06 -15.91
CA LEU A 138 -4.84 -8.10 -16.96
C LEU A 138 -3.62 -7.38 -17.56
N LEU A 139 -2.70 -6.91 -16.71
CA LEU A 139 -1.47 -6.26 -17.18
C LEU A 139 -0.58 -7.23 -17.97
N PHE A 140 -0.47 -8.48 -17.52
CA PHE A 140 0.28 -9.52 -18.23
C PHE A 140 -0.34 -9.83 -19.59
N THR A 141 -1.68 -9.99 -19.67
CA THR A 141 -2.36 -10.22 -20.95
C THR A 141 -2.22 -9.04 -21.91
N ILE A 142 -2.33 -7.80 -21.43
CA ILE A 142 -2.10 -6.61 -22.25
C ILE A 142 -0.67 -6.59 -22.81
N SER A 143 0.32 -6.96 -21.99
CA SER A 143 1.74 -7.00 -22.41
C SER A 143 2.00 -8.05 -23.49
N GLU A 144 1.40 -9.25 -23.39
CA GLU A 144 1.53 -10.30 -24.39
C GLU A 144 0.86 -9.90 -25.71
N VAL A 145 -0.34 -9.32 -25.65
CA VAL A 145 -1.07 -8.86 -26.85
C VAL A 145 -0.28 -7.76 -27.57
N LEU A 146 0.33 -6.83 -26.84
CA LEU A 146 1.20 -5.79 -27.41
C LEU A 146 2.47 -6.40 -28.03
N GLY A 147 3.11 -7.36 -27.36
CA GLY A 147 4.30 -8.05 -27.87
C GLY A 147 4.04 -8.81 -29.17
N ILE A 148 2.95 -9.58 -29.22
CA ILE A 148 2.51 -10.30 -30.42
C ILE A 148 2.18 -9.32 -31.54
N GLY A 149 1.46 -8.22 -31.22
CA GLY A 149 1.14 -7.17 -32.18
C GLY A 149 2.38 -6.53 -32.82
N LEU A 150 3.42 -6.25 -32.03
CA LEU A 150 4.70 -5.71 -32.48
C LEU A 150 5.46 -6.69 -33.38
N LEU A 151 5.46 -7.97 -33.05
CA LEU A 151 6.07 -9.02 -33.87
C LEU A 151 5.38 -9.17 -35.23
N LEU A 152 4.04 -9.16 -35.25
CA LEU A 152 3.26 -9.21 -36.49
C LEU A 152 3.50 -7.96 -37.35
N TYR A 153 3.56 -6.77 -36.74
CA TYR A 153 3.88 -5.53 -37.44
C TYR A 153 5.25 -5.58 -38.12
N ARG A 154 6.30 -5.99 -37.40
CA ARG A 154 7.66 -6.14 -37.94
C ARG A 154 7.73 -7.14 -39.10
N ARG A 155 7.02 -8.27 -38.98
CA ARG A 155 6.95 -9.27 -40.07
C ARG A 155 6.27 -8.72 -41.31
N PHE A 156 5.20 -7.93 -41.14
CA PHE A 156 4.48 -7.33 -42.26
C PHE A 156 5.33 -6.27 -42.98
N GLU A 157 6.05 -5.44 -42.23
CA GLU A 157 6.93 -4.41 -42.79
C GLU A 157 8.10 -5.02 -43.58
N LYS A 158 8.71 -6.08 -43.03
CA LYS A 158 9.79 -6.82 -43.71
C LYS A 158 9.33 -7.44 -45.04
N LYS A 159 8.09 -7.95 -45.10
CA LYS A 159 7.49 -8.54 -46.31
C LYS A 159 7.15 -7.50 -47.39
N ASN A 160 6.90 -6.25 -47.01
CA ASN A 160 6.66 -5.16 -47.96
C ASN A 160 7.96 -4.59 -48.53
N ARG A 161 9.06 -4.60 -47.76
CA ARG A 161 10.40 -4.17 -48.25
C ARG A 161 11.01 -5.12 -49.28
N THR A 162 10.72 -6.42 -49.22
CA THR A 162 11.21 -7.40 -50.21
C THR A 162 10.45 -7.40 -51.55
N LYS A 163 9.43 -6.54 -51.70
CA LYS A 163 8.66 -6.39 -52.93
C LYS A 163 8.97 -5.10 -53.71
N GLN A 164 9.90 -4.28 -53.21
CA GLN A 164 10.50 -3.14 -53.92
C GLN A 164 11.90 -3.52 -54.38
#